data_AF-A0A920NMU3-F1
#
_entry.id   AF-A0A920NMU3-F1
#
_cell.length_a   1.000
_cell.length_b   1.000
_cell.length_c   1.000
_cell.angle_alpha   90.00
_cell.angle_beta   90.00
_cell.angle_gamma   90.00
#
_symmetry.space_group_name_H-M   'P 1'
#
loop_
_entity.id
_entity.type
_entity.pdbx_description
1 polymer ?
#
loop_
_entity_poly.entity_id
_entity_poly.type
_entity_poly.pdbx_seq_one_letter_code
_entity_poly.pdbx_strand_id
1 'polypeptide(L)' 'MSNPFITKVFHFNAAHQYGHDDWSAEKNWEVFGLDSKVHGHNYTLEVMVTAAINPDTGFIVDLGS' A
#
# COMPACT_ATOMS: atom_id res chain seq x y z
N MET A 1 2.45 23.65 19.16
CA MET A 1 1.93 22.26 19.26
C MET A 1 2.25 21.56 17.95
N SER A 2 2.67 20.29 17.99
CA SER A 2 2.84 19.48 16.78
C SER A 2 1.48 19.03 16.24
N ASN A 3 1.31 19.06 14.92
CA ASN A 3 0.10 18.53 14.28
C ASN A 3 -0.01 17.01 14.53
N PRO A 4 -1.20 16.47 14.87
CA PRO A 4 -1.37 15.04 15.00
C PRO A 4 -1.33 14.33 13.64
N PHE A 5 -1.15 13.02 13.67
CA PHE A 5 -1.28 12.12 12.52
C PHE A 5 -2.54 11.29 12.67
N ILE A 6 -3.22 11.04 11.55
CA ILE A 6 -4.30 10.05 11.45
C ILE A 6 -3.96 9.06 10.35
N THR A 7 -4.09 7.78 10.65
CA THR A 7 -3.87 6.70 9.69
C THR A 7 -5.17 5.95 9.46
N LYS A 8 -5.59 5.84 8.19
CA LYS A 8 -6.67 4.95 7.78
C LYS A 8 -6.06 3.69 7.17
N VAL A 9 -6.45 2.54 7.70
CA VAL A 9 -5.96 1.22 7.29
C VAL A 9 -6.99 0.56 6.38
N PHE A 10 -6.57 0.15 5.19
CA PHE A 10 -7.36 -0.60 4.23
C PHE A 10 -6.77 -2.00 4.03
N HIS A 11 -7.63 -2.98 3.77
CA HIS A 11 -7.22 -4.34 3.44
C HIS A 11 -7.77 -4.72 2.07
N PHE A 12 -6.94 -5.29 1.22
CA PHE A 12 -7.37 -5.78 -0.09
C PHE A 12 -6.57 -7.01 -0.51
N ASN A 13 -7.19 -7.88 -1.29
CA ASN A 13 -6.54 -9.08 -1.79
C ASN A 13 -6.26 -8.91 -3.28
N ALA A 14 -5.02 -9.20 -3.70
CA ALA A 14 -4.65 -9.12 -5.11
C ALA A 14 -3.62 -10.20 -5.48
N ALA A 15 -3.72 -10.68 -6.72
CA ALA A 15 -2.73 -11.57 -7.33
C ALA A 15 -1.76 -10.76 -8.20
N HIS A 16 -0.51 -11.22 -8.28
CA HIS A 16 0.53 -10.61 -9.10
C HIS A 16 1.63 -11.64 -9.42
N GLN A 17 2.57 -11.21 -10.27
CA GLN A 17 3.73 -11.98 -10.69
C GLN A 17 4.87 -10.99 -10.94
N TYR A 18 6.05 -11.26 -10.39
CA TYR A 18 7.23 -10.46 -10.69
C TYR A 18 7.87 -10.91 -12.01
N GLY A 19 8.27 -9.95 -12.82
CA GLY A 19 8.90 -10.23 -14.09
C GLY A 19 9.31 -8.95 -14.81
N HIS A 20 10.26 -9.11 -15.73
CA HIS A 20 10.67 -8.10 -16.68
C HIS A 20 10.47 -8.64 -18.09
N ASP A 21 9.73 -7.91 -18.93
CA ASP A 21 9.28 -8.38 -20.25
C ASP A 21 10.45 -8.62 -21.22
N ASP A 22 11.52 -7.83 -21.13
CA ASP A 22 12.71 -8.01 -21.96
C ASP A 22 13.67 -9.13 -21.48
N TRP A 23 13.36 -9.83 -20.38
CA TRP A 23 14.25 -10.87 -19.83
C TRP A 23 13.77 -12.26 -20.20
N SER A 24 14.72 -13.20 -20.33
CA SER A 24 14.37 -14.61 -20.48
C SER A 24 13.68 -15.14 -19.21
N ALA A 25 12.93 -16.23 -19.34
CA ALA A 25 12.26 -16.88 -18.22
C ALA A 25 13.27 -17.35 -17.16
N GLU A 26 14.43 -17.84 -17.59
CA GLU A 26 15.52 -18.28 -16.71
C GLU A 26 16.07 -17.12 -15.88
N LYS A 27 16.29 -15.96 -16.52
CA LYS A 27 16.76 -14.76 -15.82
C LYS A 27 15.70 -14.24 -14.83
N ASN A 28 14.43 -14.22 -15.22
CA ASN A 28 13.34 -13.85 -14.31
C ASN A 28 13.26 -14.81 -13.11
N TRP A 29 13.45 -16.12 -13.32
CA TRP A 29 13.51 -17.11 -12.25
C TRP A 29 14.74 -16.95 -11.36
N GLU A 30 15.91 -16.66 -11.93
CA GLU A 30 17.14 -16.41 -11.17
C GLU A 30 17.00 -15.20 -10.24
N VAL A 31 16.35 -14.13 -10.70
CA VAL A 31 16.19 -12.88 -9.95
C VAL A 31 15.03 -12.92 -8.95
N PHE A 32 13.85 -13.38 -9.39
CA PHE A 32 12.61 -13.31 -8.61
C PHE A 32 12.19 -14.65 -7.98
N GLY A 33 12.80 -15.77 -8.37
CA GLY A 33 12.50 -17.08 -7.80
C GLY A 33 11.01 -17.44 -7.89
N LEU A 34 10.43 -17.90 -6.78
CA LEU A 34 9.01 -18.25 -6.72
C LEU A 34 8.07 -17.06 -6.99
N ASP A 35 8.51 -15.82 -6.74
CA ASP A 35 7.70 -14.63 -7.01
C ASP A 35 7.57 -14.38 -8.53
N SER A 36 8.40 -15.06 -9.35
CA SER A 36 8.25 -15.08 -10.81
C SER A 36 7.08 -15.96 -11.30
N LYS A 37 6.34 -16.61 -10.38
CA LYS A 37 5.08 -17.31 -10.66
C LYS A 37 3.90 -16.46 -10.18
N VAL A 38 2.73 -16.65 -10.78
CA VAL A 38 1.49 -16.03 -10.29
C VAL A 38 1.22 -16.50 -8.87
N HIS A 39 1.05 -15.54 -7.97
CA HIS A 39 0.68 -15.76 -6.57
C HIS A 39 -0.15 -14.57 -6.07
N GLY A 40 -0.59 -14.57 -4.81
CA GLY A 40 -1.40 -13.50 -4.28
C GLY A 40 -1.13 -13.22 -2.81
N HIS A 41 -1.55 -12.03 -2.39
CA HIS A 41 -1.37 -11.53 -1.03
C HIS A 41 -2.63 -10.86 -0.52
N ASN A 42 -2.74 -10.84 0.80
CA ASN A 42 -3.71 -10.01 1.52
C ASN A 42 -2.95 -8.76 1.98
N TYR A 43 -3.06 -7.69 1.21
CA TYR A 43 -2.33 -6.44 1.42
C TYR A 43 -2.99 -5.56 2.49
N THR A 44 -2.15 -4.89 3.27
CA THR A 44 -2.54 -3.79 4.16
C THR A 44 -2.02 -2.49 3.57
N LEU A 45 -2.92 -1.53 3.31
CA LEU A 45 -2.58 -0.17 2.88
C LEU A 45 -2.85 0.80 4.03
N GLU A 46 -1.79 1.44 4.51
CA GLU A 46 -1.86 2.50 5.51
C GLU A 46 -1.77 3.87 4.84
N VAL A 47 -2.82 4.67 4.97
CA VAL A 47 -2.84 6.06 4.48
C VAL A 47 -2.77 7.00 5.68
N MET A 48 -1.63 7.66 5.85
CA MET A 48 -1.37 8.58 6.95
C MET A 48 -1.41 10.03 6.47
N VAL A 49 -2.15 10.89 7.19
CA VAL A 49 -2.18 12.35 6.95
C VAL A 49 -1.95 13.13 8.24
N THR A 50 -1.47 14.37 8.12
CA THR A 50 -1.27 15.29 9.26
C THR A 50 -1.72 16.70 8.89
N ALA A 51 -2.36 17.37 9.84
CA ALA A 51 -2.83 18.75 9.71
C ALA A 51 -3.09 19.36 11.10
N ALA A 52 -3.27 20.67 11.15
CA ALA A 52 -3.76 21.33 12.37
C ALA A 52 -5.20 20.86 12.66
N ILE A 53 -5.53 20.74 13.95
CA ILE A 53 -6.88 20.38 14.39
C ILE A 53 -7.81 21.56 14.12
N ASN A 54 -8.88 21.33 13.35
CA ASN A 54 -9.95 22.30 13.21
C ASN A 54 -10.66 22.45 14.58
N PRO A 55 -10.69 23.65 15.19
CA PRO A 55 -11.18 23.82 16.57
C PRO A 55 -12.68 23.63 16.72
N ASP A 56 -13.45 23.80 15.64
CA ASP A 56 -14.93 23.69 15.68
C ASP A 56 -15.38 22.23 15.53
N THR A 57 -14.63 21.42 14.79
CA THR A 57 -14.99 20.03 14.45
C THR A 57 -14.13 18.98 15.14
N GLY A 58 -12.92 19.36 15.61
CA GLY A 58 -11.92 18.43 16.15
C GLY A 58 -11.24 17.56 15.10
N PHE A 59 -11.52 17.73 13.81
CA PHE A 59 -10.96 16.90 12.74
C PHE A 59 -9.73 17.53 12.09
N ILE A 60 -8.85 16.68 11.57
CA ILE A 60 -7.77 17.08 10.66
C ILE A 60 -8.06 16.74 9.19
N VAL A 61 -8.99 15.81 8.97
CA VAL A 61 -9.52 15.40 7.66
C VAL A 61 -10.90 14.80 7.88
N ASP A 62 -11.81 14.98 6.93
CA ASP A 62 -13.08 14.27 6.92
C ASP A 62 -12.86 12.80 6.51
N LEU A 63 -13.43 11.86 7.28
CA LEU A 63 -13.36 10.43 7.01
C LEU A 63 -14.66 9.87 6.38
N GLY A 64 -15.66 10.74 6.21
CA GLY A 64 -16.93 10.45 5.55
C GLY A 64 -16.74 9.93 4.13
N SER A 65 -17.70 9.10 3.72
CA SER A 65 -17.78 8.43 2.42
C SER A 65 -18.35 9.33 1.33
#